data_AF-A0A1G9U9L4-F1
#
_entry.id   AF-A0A1G9U9L4-F1
#
_cell.length_a   1.000
_cell.length_b   1.000
_cell.length_c   1.000
_cell.angle_alpha   90.00
_cell.angle_beta   90.00
_cell.angle_gamma   90.00
#
_symmetry.space_group_name_H-M   'P 1'
#
loop_
_entity.id
_entity.type
_entity.pdbx_description
1 polymer ?
#
loop_
_entity_poly.entity_id
_entity_poly.type
_entity_poly.pdbx_seq_one_letter_code
_entity_poly.pdbx_strand_id
1 'polypeptide(L)'
;MATRLKSKTLAAVPQSKNDCAESIRLLGELQRQFERERAAMNDAIGAITQRYQPVLSALQQRIDALQGGVQAWCEAHRTELCGAGDRLGKTAHLVTGEVSWRLRPPSVSIRGTDAVLDTLLRMGLGRFVRVKNEPNKEAMLNEPDAVRGIAGINIVTGVEDFVVTPFEVEVTQ
;
A
#
# COMPACT_ATOMS: atom_id res chain seq x y z
N MET A 1 -8.18 33.67 -15.01
CA MET A 1 -8.32 32.55 -15.97
C MET A 1 -9.41 31.63 -15.45
N ALA A 2 -10.54 31.55 -16.15
CA ALA A 2 -11.71 30.79 -15.70
C ALA A 2 -11.51 29.30 -15.99
N THR A 3 -11.43 28.49 -14.93
CA THR A 3 -11.33 27.03 -15.03
C THR A 3 -12.70 26.49 -15.49
N ARG A 4 -12.85 26.25 -16.79
CA ARG A 4 -14.01 25.50 -17.33
C ARG A 4 -13.95 24.08 -16.76
N LEU A 5 -14.78 23.78 -15.77
CA LEU A 5 -15.13 22.40 -15.47
C LEU A 5 -15.82 21.83 -16.71
N LYS A 6 -15.20 20.85 -17.35
CA LYS A 6 -15.87 20.01 -18.34
C LYS A 6 -16.95 19.24 -17.60
N SER A 7 -18.20 19.72 -17.71
CA SER A 7 -19.38 18.99 -17.22
C SER A 7 -19.30 17.57 -17.79
N LYS A 8 -19.31 16.56 -16.92
CA LYS A 8 -19.53 15.18 -17.36
C LYS A 8 -20.81 15.18 -18.21
N THR A 9 -20.74 14.57 -19.38
CA THR A 9 -21.91 14.41 -20.26
C THR A 9 -22.99 13.70 -19.45
N LEU A 10 -24.08 14.41 -19.15
CA LEU A 10 -25.25 13.82 -18.52
C LEU A 10 -25.82 12.80 -19.51
N ALA A 11 -26.04 11.56 -19.05
CA ALA A 11 -26.87 10.62 -19.78
C ALA A 11 -28.28 11.20 -19.95
N ALA A 12 -29.07 10.66 -20.88
CA ALA A 12 -30.43 11.12 -21.15
C ALA A 12 -31.21 11.31 -19.84
N VAL A 13 -31.61 12.56 -19.56
CA VAL A 13 -32.29 12.91 -18.32
C VAL A 13 -33.69 12.29 -18.36
N PRO A 14 -34.08 11.48 -17.35
CA PRO A 14 -35.43 10.91 -17.28
C PRO A 14 -36.49 12.01 -17.32
N GLN A 15 -37.53 11.85 -18.16
CA GLN A 15 -38.57 12.87 -18.36
C GLN A 15 -39.83 12.60 -17.52
N SER A 16 -39.93 11.42 -16.89
CA SER A 16 -41.06 11.04 -16.05
C SER A 16 -40.61 10.27 -14.80
N LYS A 17 -41.51 10.13 -13.82
CA LYS A 17 -41.29 9.30 -12.63
C LYS A 17 -41.02 7.83 -13.00
N ASN A 18 -41.67 7.33 -14.05
CA ASN A 18 -41.47 5.96 -14.55
C ASN A 18 -40.09 5.80 -15.18
N ASP A 19 -39.64 6.76 -15.98
CA ASP A 19 -38.29 6.73 -16.58
C ASP A 19 -37.20 6.79 -15.50
N CYS A 20 -37.46 7.53 -14.42
CA CYS A 20 -36.56 7.61 -13.28
C CYS A 20 -36.50 6.27 -12.53
N ALA A 21 -37.65 5.62 -12.30
CA ALA A 21 -37.71 4.29 -11.69
C ALA A 21 -36.98 3.22 -12.54
N GLU A 22 -37.14 3.24 -13.87
CA GLU A 22 -36.39 2.36 -14.78
C GLU A 22 -34.88 2.65 -14.74
N SER A 23 -34.49 3.92 -14.67
CA SER A 23 -33.07 4.30 -14.55
C SER A 23 -32.46 3.82 -13.24
N ILE A 24 -33.20 3.89 -12.12
CA ILE A 24 -32.77 3.35 -10.82
C ILE A 24 -32.66 1.82 -10.88
N ARG A 25 -33.59 1.13 -11.54
CA ARG A 25 -33.54 -0.32 -11.75
C ARG A 25 -32.28 -0.73 -12.53
N LEU A 26 -32.02 -0.05 -13.65
CA LEU A 26 -30.83 -0.30 -14.48
C LEU A 26 -29.54 0.01 -13.72
N LEU A 27 -29.52 1.08 -12.91
CA LEU A 27 -28.38 1.42 -12.07
C LEU A 27 -28.06 0.29 -11.07
N GLY A 28 -29.07 -0.28 -10.42
CA GLY A 28 -28.89 -1.44 -9.54
C GLY A 28 -28.44 -2.70 -10.28
N GLU A 29 -28.94 -2.94 -11.49
CA GLU A 29 -28.50 -4.05 -12.34
C GLU A 29 -27.01 -3.93 -12.71
N LEU A 30 -26.58 -2.74 -13.12
CA LEU A 30 -25.18 -2.45 -13.45
C LEU A 30 -24.27 -2.56 -12.22
N GLN A 31 -24.70 -2.07 -11.05
CA GLN A 31 -23.95 -2.24 -9.80
C GLN A 31 -23.76 -3.72 -9.45
N ARG A 32 -24.81 -4.53 -9.54
CA ARG A 32 -24.71 -5.99 -9.31
C ARG A 32 -23.85 -6.69 -10.35
N GLN A 33 -23.91 -6.27 -11.61
CA GLN A 33 -23.02 -6.82 -12.65
C GLN A 33 -21.56 -6.45 -12.36
N PHE A 34 -21.30 -5.20 -11.98
CA PHE A 34 -19.97 -4.74 -11.62
C PHE A 34 -19.38 -5.55 -10.46
N GLU A 35 -20.12 -5.75 -9.36
CA GLU A 35 -19.63 -6.54 -8.23
C GLU A 35 -19.45 -8.02 -8.60
N ARG A 36 -20.29 -8.59 -9.47
CA ARG A 36 -20.10 -9.96 -9.98
C ARG A 36 -18.81 -10.11 -10.79
N GLU A 37 -18.54 -9.19 -11.72
CA GLU A 37 -17.30 -9.19 -12.49
C GLU A 37 -16.07 -8.97 -11.60
N ARG A 38 -16.19 -8.08 -10.61
CA ARG A 38 -15.14 -7.83 -9.62
C ARG A 38 -14.86 -9.07 -8.76
N ALA A 39 -15.89 -9.79 -8.34
CA ALA A 39 -15.74 -11.05 -7.61
C ALA A 39 -15.05 -12.10 -8.48
N ALA A 40 -15.50 -12.31 -9.72
CA ALA A 40 -14.88 -13.26 -10.65
C ALA A 40 -13.41 -12.92 -10.94
N MET A 41 -13.07 -11.63 -11.05
CA MET A 41 -11.69 -11.17 -11.18
C MET A 41 -10.86 -11.55 -9.95
N ASN A 42 -11.38 -11.32 -8.74
CA ASN A 42 -10.67 -11.65 -7.50
C ASN A 42 -10.47 -13.16 -7.35
N ASP A 43 -11.46 -13.97 -7.72
CA ASP A 43 -11.36 -15.44 -7.72
C ASP A 43 -10.28 -15.91 -8.70
N ALA A 44 -10.22 -15.31 -9.90
CA ALA A 44 -9.19 -15.60 -10.89
C ALA A 44 -7.78 -15.22 -10.38
N ILE A 45 -7.62 -14.08 -9.73
CA ILE A 45 -6.36 -13.67 -9.08
C ILE A 45 -5.97 -14.69 -8.00
N GLY A 46 -6.93 -15.13 -7.18
CA GLY A 46 -6.72 -16.16 -6.17
C GLY A 46 -6.23 -17.46 -6.77
N ALA A 47 -6.90 -17.96 -7.81
CA ALA A 47 -6.55 -19.20 -8.50
C ALA A 47 -5.15 -19.14 -9.16
N ILE A 48 -4.82 -18.01 -9.80
CA ILE A 48 -3.48 -17.80 -10.38
C ILE A 48 -2.42 -17.81 -9.29
N THR A 49 -2.66 -17.09 -8.19
CA THR A 49 -1.73 -17.02 -7.06
C THR A 49 -1.51 -18.42 -6.48
N GLN A 50 -2.58 -19.17 -6.19
CA GLN A 50 -2.49 -20.52 -5.63
C GLN A 50 -1.77 -21.50 -6.56
N ARG A 51 -1.92 -21.36 -7.88
CA ARG A 51 -1.23 -22.19 -8.87
C ARG A 51 0.28 -21.95 -8.87
N TYR A 52 0.72 -20.71 -8.79
CA TYR A 52 2.16 -20.37 -8.88
C TYR A 52 2.87 -20.38 -7.52
N GLN A 53 2.15 -20.16 -6.42
CA GLN A 53 2.71 -20.15 -5.06
C GLN A 53 3.61 -21.37 -4.74
N PRO A 54 3.20 -22.64 -5.00
CA PRO A 54 4.05 -23.78 -4.67
C PRO A 54 5.30 -23.85 -5.56
N VAL A 55 5.19 -23.48 -6.84
CA VAL A 55 6.33 -23.46 -7.76
C VAL A 55 7.35 -22.41 -7.35
N LEU A 56 6.87 -21.20 -7.04
CA LEU A 56 7.72 -20.11 -6.56
C LEU A 56 8.37 -20.46 -5.22
N SER A 57 7.62 -21.06 -4.29
CA SER A 57 8.17 -21.52 -3.00
C SER A 57 9.26 -22.58 -3.18
N ALA A 58 9.05 -23.56 -4.06
CA ALA A 58 10.04 -24.60 -4.32
C ALA A 58 11.30 -24.04 -5.01
N LEU A 59 11.14 -23.10 -5.95
CA LEU A 59 12.26 -22.39 -6.56
C LEU A 59 13.04 -21.58 -5.53
N GLN A 60 12.35 -20.83 -4.67
CA GLN A 60 12.99 -20.04 -3.62
C GLN A 60 13.81 -20.94 -2.67
N GLN A 61 13.25 -22.07 -2.22
CA GLN A 61 13.98 -23.03 -1.38
C GLN A 61 15.26 -23.56 -2.06
N ARG A 62 15.20 -23.86 -3.36
CA ARG A 62 16.38 -24.33 -4.12
C ARG A 62 17.41 -23.21 -4.30
N ILE A 63 16.96 -21.99 -4.55
CA ILE A 63 17.83 -20.80 -4.64
C ILE A 63 18.55 -20.59 -3.31
N ASP A 64 17.82 -20.60 -2.20
CA ASP A 64 18.38 -20.39 -0.86
C ASP A 64 19.39 -21.49 -0.50
N ALA A 65 19.08 -22.74 -0.80
CA ALA A 65 20.00 -23.87 -0.56
C ALA A 65 21.28 -23.76 -1.40
N LEU A 66 21.17 -23.43 -2.69
CA LEU A 66 22.33 -23.23 -3.56
C LEU A 66 23.16 -22.02 -3.12
N GLN A 67 22.51 -20.91 -2.79
CA GLN A 67 23.19 -19.72 -2.30
C GLN A 67 23.92 -20.00 -0.98
N GLY A 68 23.30 -20.74 -0.05
CA GLY A 68 23.94 -21.18 1.19
C GLY A 68 25.16 -22.07 0.95
N GLY A 69 25.08 -23.01 -0.01
CA GLY A 69 26.22 -23.86 -0.39
C GLY A 69 27.37 -23.06 -1.01
N VAL A 70 27.06 -22.15 -1.94
CA VAL A 70 28.07 -21.25 -2.56
C VAL A 70 28.70 -20.36 -1.50
N GLN A 71 27.90 -19.77 -0.60
CA GLN A 71 28.41 -18.94 0.48
C GLN A 71 29.36 -19.73 1.39
N ALA A 72 28.97 -20.91 1.86
CA ALA A 72 29.80 -21.73 2.74
C ALA A 72 31.15 -22.09 2.11
N TRP A 73 31.15 -22.45 0.82
CA TRP A 73 32.38 -22.76 0.10
C TRP A 73 33.26 -21.52 -0.11
N CYS A 74 32.67 -20.40 -0.55
CA CYS A 74 33.40 -19.15 -0.77
C CYS A 74 33.97 -18.56 0.53
N GLU A 75 33.28 -18.71 1.67
CA GLU A 75 33.78 -18.30 2.98
C GLU A 75 34.95 -19.17 3.45
N ALA A 76 34.89 -20.49 3.22
CA ALA A 76 35.98 -21.41 3.55
C ALA A 76 37.24 -21.19 2.69
N HIS A 77 37.09 -20.83 1.41
CA HIS A 77 38.20 -20.62 0.46
C HIS A 77 38.51 -19.13 0.24
N ARG A 78 38.04 -18.26 1.14
CA ARG A 78 38.14 -16.80 0.96
C ARG A 78 39.57 -16.30 0.77
N THR A 79 40.52 -16.87 1.53
CA THR A 79 41.95 -16.52 1.43
C THR A 79 42.58 -16.94 0.12
N GLU A 80 42.12 -18.06 -0.46
CA GLU A 80 42.58 -18.55 -1.76
C GLU A 80 41.98 -17.76 -2.92
N LEU A 81 40.70 -17.41 -2.82
CA LEU A 81 39.95 -16.66 -3.83
C LEU A 81 40.34 -15.19 -3.94
N CYS A 82 40.70 -14.55 -2.81
CA CYS A 82 41.05 -13.12 -2.79
C CYS A 82 42.55 -12.85 -2.70
N GLY A 83 43.39 -13.89 -2.58
CA GLY A 83 44.84 -13.77 -2.48
C GLY A 83 45.34 -13.18 -1.15
N ALA A 84 46.51 -13.62 -0.70
CA ALA A 84 47.09 -13.25 0.61
C ALA A 84 47.46 -11.76 0.77
N GLY A 85 47.35 -10.94 -0.29
CA GLY A 85 47.78 -9.54 -0.31
C GLY A 85 46.67 -8.52 -0.55
N ASP A 86 45.43 -8.93 -0.84
CA ASP A 86 44.39 -7.97 -1.20
C ASP A 86 43.70 -7.39 0.03
N ARG A 87 44.24 -6.27 0.54
CA ARG A 87 43.58 -5.45 1.58
C ARG A 87 42.21 -4.91 1.12
N LEU A 88 41.86 -5.04 -0.17
CA LEU A 88 40.56 -4.71 -0.76
C LEU A 88 39.75 -5.95 -1.17
N GLY A 89 40.21 -7.17 -0.86
CA GLY A 89 39.68 -8.49 -1.24
C GLY A 89 38.22 -8.73 -0.84
N LYS A 90 37.33 -8.10 -1.59
CA LYS A 90 35.88 -8.08 -1.38
C LYS A 90 35.14 -8.60 -2.58
N THR A 91 35.81 -8.99 -3.67
CA THR A 91 35.17 -9.58 -4.84
C THR A 91 36.04 -10.73 -5.36
N ALA A 92 35.45 -11.89 -5.60
CA ALA A 92 36.05 -13.03 -6.28
C ALA A 92 35.35 -13.23 -7.63
N HIS A 93 36.11 -13.21 -8.71
CA HIS A 93 35.60 -13.48 -10.05
C HIS A 93 35.70 -14.97 -10.35
N LEU A 94 34.56 -15.59 -10.68
CA LEU A 94 34.44 -16.97 -11.12
C LEU A 94 34.12 -17.01 -12.62
N VAL A 95 34.29 -18.17 -13.25
CA VAL A 95 34.02 -18.35 -14.69
C VAL A 95 32.58 -18.00 -15.06
N THR A 96 31.63 -18.22 -14.14
CA THR A 96 30.19 -18.04 -14.37
C THR A 96 29.56 -16.87 -13.60
N GLY A 97 30.37 -16.04 -12.92
CA GLY A 97 29.84 -14.91 -12.15
C GLY A 97 30.86 -14.33 -11.17
N GLU A 98 30.41 -13.49 -10.25
CA GLU A 98 31.24 -12.92 -9.20
C GLU A 98 30.58 -13.04 -7.83
N VAL A 99 31.40 -13.17 -6.79
CA VAL A 99 30.97 -13.18 -5.39
C VAL A 99 31.61 -11.99 -4.70
N SER A 100 30.81 -11.13 -4.04
CA SER A 100 31.35 -9.99 -3.31
C SER A 100 30.94 -9.94 -1.84
N TRP A 101 31.91 -9.67 -0.97
CA TRP A 101 31.74 -9.42 0.46
C TRP A 101 31.55 -7.93 0.71
N ARG A 102 30.32 -7.53 0.99
CA ARG A 102 29.96 -6.15 1.31
C ARG A 102 29.55 -6.06 2.77
N LEU A 103 30.06 -5.07 3.49
CA LEU A 103 29.49 -4.70 4.78
C LEU A 103 28.20 -3.94 4.51
N ARG A 104 27.08 -4.46 5.01
CA ARG A 104 25.83 -3.72 5.03
C ARG A 104 26.04 -2.48 5.92
N PRO A 105 25.59 -1.28 5.51
CA PRO A 105 25.60 -0.13 6.40
C PRO A 105 24.81 -0.44 7.68
N PRO A 106 25.16 0.18 8.83
CA PRO A 106 24.47 -0.05 10.08
C PRO A 106 22.96 0.16 9.93
N SER A 107 22.16 -0.83 10.36
CA SER A 107 20.70 -0.74 10.38
C SER A 107 20.21 -0.69 11.82
N VAL A 108 19.23 0.18 12.09
CA VAL A 108 18.58 0.25 13.40
C VAL A 108 17.29 -0.60 13.36
N SER A 109 17.14 -1.52 14.30
CA SER A 109 15.91 -2.28 14.53
C SER A 109 15.32 -1.86 15.88
N ILE A 110 14.01 -1.62 15.93
CA ILE A 110 13.30 -1.15 17.13
C ILE A 110 12.26 -2.21 17.47
N ARG A 111 12.27 -2.69 18.72
CA ARG A 111 11.26 -3.61 19.26
C ARG A 111 10.53 -2.90 20.39
N GLY A 112 9.20 -2.88 20.34
CA GLY A 112 8.38 -2.14 21.30
C GLY A 112 8.50 -0.63 21.10
N THR A 113 8.06 -0.16 19.93
CA THR A 113 8.20 1.24 19.49
C THR A 113 7.75 2.24 20.54
N ASP A 114 6.62 2.01 21.21
CA ASP A 114 6.08 2.97 22.19
C ASP A 114 6.95 3.13 23.43
N ALA A 115 7.48 2.03 23.97
CA ALA A 115 8.41 2.07 25.11
C ALA A 115 9.73 2.75 24.72
N VAL A 116 10.21 2.52 23.50
CA VAL A 116 11.40 3.19 22.97
C VAL A 116 11.15 4.68 22.76
N LEU A 117 9.99 5.08 22.24
CA LEU A 117 9.60 6.48 22.09
C LEU A 117 9.54 7.19 23.45
N ASP A 118 8.87 6.61 24.44
CA ASP A 118 8.79 7.16 25.80
C ASP A 118 10.18 7.30 26.44
N THR A 119 11.01 6.26 26.32
CA THR A 119 12.39 6.29 26.82
C THR A 119 13.23 7.37 26.13
N LEU A 120 13.12 7.49 24.80
CA LEU A 120 13.82 8.53 24.03
C LEU A 120 13.41 9.94 24.48
N LEU A 121 12.11 10.16 24.73
CA LEU A 121 11.61 11.45 25.22
C LEU A 121 12.09 11.72 26.66
N ARG A 122 12.00 10.74 27.56
CA ARG A 122 12.48 10.84 28.96
C ARG A 122 13.98 11.13 29.04
N MET A 123 14.77 10.56 28.12
CA MET A 123 16.22 10.77 28.05
C MET A 123 16.60 12.06 27.31
N GLY A 124 15.65 12.89 26.89
CA GLY A 124 15.92 14.12 26.15
C GLY A 124 16.48 13.87 24.74
N LEU A 125 16.30 12.67 24.20
CA LEU A 125 16.77 12.25 22.87
C LEU A 125 15.72 12.50 21.78
N GLY A 126 14.98 13.61 21.89
CA GLY A 126 13.92 14.01 20.96
C GLY A 126 14.39 14.15 19.50
N ARG A 127 15.70 14.34 19.25
CA ARG A 127 16.27 14.36 17.88
C ARG A 127 16.05 13.06 17.09
N PHE A 128 15.82 11.94 17.78
CA PHE A 128 15.54 10.64 17.17
C PHE A 128 14.04 10.34 17.06
N VAL A 129 13.18 11.23 17.58
CA VAL A 129 11.74 11.12 17.49
C VAL A 129 11.25 12.01 16.36
N ARG A 130 10.52 11.43 15.40
CA ARG A 130 9.87 12.19 14.33
C ARG A 130 8.44 12.51 14.74
N VAL A 131 8.10 13.79 14.72
CA VAL A 131 6.74 14.27 14.99
C VAL A 131 6.10 14.66 13.67
N LYS A 132 4.93 14.09 13.37
CA LYS A 132 4.09 14.48 12.24
C LYS A 132 2.90 15.26 12.79
N ASN A 133 2.83 16.55 12.48
CA ASN A 133 1.68 17.38 12.82
C ASN A 133 0.67 17.30 11.68
N GLU A 134 -0.53 16.80 11.98
CA GLU A 134 -1.64 16.76 11.03
C GLU A 134 -2.80 17.60 11.57
N PRO A 135 -3.52 18.34 10.70
CA PRO A 135 -4.72 19.06 11.12
C PRO A 135 -5.77 18.09 11.70
N ASN A 136 -6.18 18.32 12.94
CA ASN A 136 -7.21 17.53 13.58
C ASN A 136 -8.60 18.03 13.17
N LYS A 137 -9.17 17.43 12.12
CA LYS A 137 -10.48 17.82 11.59
C LYS A 137 -11.62 17.63 12.60
N GLU A 138 -11.54 16.62 13.47
CA GLU A 138 -12.58 16.37 14.48
C GLU A 138 -12.60 17.47 15.54
N ALA A 139 -11.43 17.88 16.05
CA ALA A 139 -11.33 19.01 16.97
C ALA A 139 -11.83 20.31 16.33
N MET A 140 -11.52 20.51 15.05
CA MET A 140 -12.02 21.67 14.28
C MET A 140 -13.53 21.65 14.06
N LEU A 141 -14.16 20.47 13.97
CA LEU A 141 -15.61 20.33 13.88
C LEU A 141 -16.30 20.52 15.24
N ASN A 142 -15.63 20.15 16.33
CA ASN A 142 -16.12 20.40 17.69
C ASN A 142 -16.08 21.90 18.06
N GLU A 143 -15.08 22.64 17.58
CA GLU A 143 -14.90 24.08 17.82
C GLU A 143 -14.79 24.86 16.49
N PRO A 144 -15.86 24.93 15.69
CA PRO A 144 -15.82 25.49 14.34
C PRO A 144 -15.55 27.00 14.34
N ASP A 145 -15.98 27.72 15.40
CA ASP A 145 -15.73 29.15 15.54
C ASP A 145 -14.26 29.48 15.77
N ALA A 146 -13.50 28.59 16.42
CA ALA A 146 -12.08 28.80 16.72
C ALA A 146 -11.20 28.77 15.46
N VAL A 147 -11.67 28.12 14.39
CA VAL A 147 -10.94 27.98 13.11
C VAL A 147 -11.56 28.75 11.97
N ARG A 148 -12.62 29.52 12.26
CA ARG A 148 -13.35 30.30 11.28
C ARG A 148 -12.48 31.47 10.78
N GLY A 149 -12.29 31.55 9.46
CA GLY A 149 -11.51 32.61 8.83
C GLY A 149 -10.02 32.29 8.60
N ILE A 150 -9.56 31.10 8.99
CA ILE A 150 -8.20 30.65 8.66
C ILE A 150 -8.13 30.28 7.17
N ALA A 151 -7.22 30.92 6.44
CA ALA A 151 -7.00 30.64 5.02
C ALA A 151 -6.66 29.16 4.80
N GLY A 152 -7.42 28.49 3.94
CA GLY A 152 -7.24 27.06 3.63
C GLY A 152 -8.13 26.11 4.43
N ILE A 153 -8.88 26.60 5.41
CA ILE A 153 -9.88 25.82 6.15
C ILE A 153 -11.27 26.20 5.63
N ASN A 154 -11.95 25.23 5.01
CA ASN A 154 -13.33 25.39 4.59
C ASN A 154 -14.20 24.35 5.30
N ILE A 155 -15.03 24.79 6.23
CA ILE A 155 -16.02 23.95 6.90
C ILE A 155 -17.28 23.97 6.05
N VAL A 156 -17.50 22.88 5.32
CA VAL A 156 -18.67 22.73 4.46
C VAL A 156 -19.80 22.15 5.30
N THR A 157 -20.89 22.92 5.47
CA THR A 157 -22.09 22.53 6.21
C THR A 157 -23.32 22.63 5.32
N GLY A 158 -24.29 21.74 5.51
CA GLY A 158 -25.57 21.80 4.80
C GLY A 158 -25.49 21.42 3.32
N VAL A 159 -24.52 20.59 2.94
CA VAL A 159 -24.55 19.93 1.63
C VAL A 159 -25.53 18.78 1.71
N GLU A 160 -26.57 18.85 0.89
CA GLU A 160 -27.50 17.75 0.70
C GLU A 160 -26.86 16.71 -0.24
N ASP A 161 -26.62 15.52 0.28
CA ASP A 161 -26.18 14.40 -0.54
C ASP A 161 -27.38 13.79 -1.27
N PHE A 162 -27.30 13.77 -2.60
CA PHE A 162 -28.26 13.03 -3.42
C PHE A 162 -27.83 11.56 -3.48
N VAL A 163 -28.55 10.71 -2.74
CA VAL A 163 -28.30 9.27 -2.70
C VAL A 163 -29.39 8.54 -3.47
N VAL A 164 -28.97 7.69 -4.41
CA VAL A 164 -29.85 6.73 -5.07
C VAL A 164 -29.50 5.35 -4.55
N THR A 165 -30.43 4.72 -3.84
CA THR A 165 -30.32 3.35 -3.38
C THR A 165 -31.24 2.48 -4.23
N PRO A 166 -30.71 1.73 -5.22
CA PRO A 166 -31.51 0.75 -5.92
C PRO A 166 -32.04 -0.31 -4.95
N PHE A 167 -33.22 -0.84 -5.24
CA PHE A 167 -33.78 -1.91 -4.43
C PHE A 167 -32.89 -3.16 -4.51
N GLU A 168 -32.46 -3.64 -3.34
CA GLU A 168 -31.77 -4.91 -3.17
C GLU A 168 -32.75 -5.88 -2.52
N VAL A 169 -33.05 -6.97 -3.22
CA VAL A 169 -33.68 -8.12 -2.56
C VAL A 169 -32.54 -8.87 -1.88
N GLU A 170 -32.38 -8.65 -0.58
CA GLU A 170 -31.59 -9.56 0.24
C GLU A 170 -32.29 -10.92 0.21
N VAL A 171 -31.74 -11.87 -0.55
CA VAL A 171 -32.14 -13.27 -0.41
C VAL A 171 -31.54 -13.74 0.91
N THR A 172 -32.28 -13.55 2.00
CA THR A 172 -31.93 -14.11 3.30
C THR A 172 -31.91 -15.63 3.16
N GLN A 173 -30.73 -16.22 3.26
CA GLN A 173 -30.53 -17.65 3.53
C GLN A 173 -30.16 -17.83 4.99
#